data_AF-A0A7V4G971-F1
#
_entry.id   AF-A0A7V4G971-F1
#
_cell.length_a   1.000
_cell.length_b   1.000
_cell.length_c   1.000
_cell.angle_alpha   90.00
_cell.angle_beta   90.00
_cell.angle_gamma   90.00
#
_symmetry.space_group_name_H-M   'P 1'
#
loop_
_entity.id
_entity.type
_entity.pdbx_description
1 polymer ?
#
loop_
_entity_poly.entity_id
_entity_poly.type
_entity_poly.pdbx_seq_one_letter_code
_entity_poly.pdbx_strand_id
1 'polypeptide(L)' 'NMAGSGPMHPFLHHLGAPAVGLGVGYPGSRVHSPNEHIRIRDFERGTLALLRLLELYFLGS' A
#
# COMPACT_ATOMS: atom_id res chain seq x y z
N ASN A 1 5.78 8.16 9.24
CA ASN A 1 5.80 6.85 8.57
C ASN A 1 6.32 5.84 9.59
N MET A 2 5.46 5.02 10.18
CA MET A 2 5.91 3.91 11.04
C MET A 2 6.27 2.75 10.11
N ALA A 3 7.48 2.21 10.23
CA ALA A 3 7.83 0.98 9.55
C ALA A 3 7.14 -0.19 10.27
N GLY A 4 5.89 -0.48 9.89
CA GLY A 4 5.26 -1.73 10.29
C GLY A 4 6.00 -2.91 9.67
N SER A 5 6.27 -3.96 10.45
CA SER A 5 6.78 -5.20 9.88
C SER A 5 5.68 -5.89 9.08
N GLY A 6 5.81 -5.92 7.76
CA GLY A 6 4.95 -6.72 6.88
C GLY A 6 5.60 -8.06 6.52
N PRO A 7 4.86 -9.02 5.95
CA PRO A 7 5.38 -10.32 5.53
C PRO A 7 6.23 -10.24 4.25
N MET A 8 7.02 -9.17 4.07
CA MET A 8 7.81 -8.92 2.85
C MET A 8 9.00 -9.88 2.71
N HIS A 9 9.56 -10.33 3.83
CA HIS A 9 10.77 -11.17 3.84
C HIS A 9 10.61 -12.47 3.03
N PRO A 10 9.53 -13.27 3.18
CA PRO A 10 9.32 -14.44 2.33
C PRO A 10 9.33 -14.18 0.82
N PHE A 11 8.72 -13.07 0.36
CA PHE A 11 8.67 -12.73 -1.07
C PHE A 11 10.05 -12.42 -1.64
N LEU A 12 10.86 -11.68 -0.89
CA LEU A 12 12.22 -11.34 -1.32
C LEU A 12 13.16 -12.55 -1.27
N HIS A 13 13.12 -13.33 -0.19
CA HIS A 13 14.13 -14.35 0.09
C HIS A 13 13.83 -15.73 -0.50
N HIS A 14 12.55 -16.10 -0.65
CA HIS A 14 12.18 -17.43 -1.14
C HIS A 14 11.67 -17.40 -2.58
N LEU A 15 10.95 -16.33 -2.96
CA LEU A 15 10.43 -16.20 -4.32
C LEU A 15 11.35 -15.37 -5.23
N GLY A 16 12.32 -14.65 -4.68
CA GLY A 16 13.19 -13.74 -5.43
C GLY A 16 12.41 -12.62 -6.13
N ALA A 17 11.19 -12.34 -5.69
CA ALA A 17 10.27 -11.43 -6.36
C ALA A 17 10.41 -10.02 -5.78
N PRO A 18 10.57 -8.97 -6.61
CA PRO A 18 10.51 -7.60 -6.13
C PRO A 18 9.11 -7.32 -5.57
N ALA A 19 9.04 -6.68 -4.41
CA ALA A 19 7.79 -6.39 -3.73
C ALA A 19 7.77 -4.94 -3.24
N VAL A 20 6.61 -4.29 -3.38
CA VAL A 20 6.37 -2.90 -2.93
C VAL A 20 5.10 -2.84 -2.11
N GLY A 21 5.12 -2.07 -1.02
CA GLY A 21 3.93 -1.75 -0.23
C GLY A 21 3.27 -0.47 -0.73
N LEU A 22 1.97 -0.53 -1.00
CA LEU A 22 1.15 0.62 -1.37
C LEU A 22 -0.05 0.69 -0.43
N GLY A 23 -0.45 1.90 -0.04
CA GLY A 23 -1.56 2.09 0.88
C GLY A 23 -1.95 3.56 1.01
N VAL A 24 -2.94 3.80 1.87
CA VAL A 24 -3.59 5.11 2.06
C VAL A 24 -3.38 5.67 3.47
N GLY A 25 -2.44 5.08 4.21
CA GLY A 25 -2.08 5.50 5.56
C GLY A 25 -1.38 6.86 5.55
N TYR A 26 -1.62 7.64 6.60
CA TYR A 26 -1.00 8.95 6.80
C TYR A 26 -0.61 9.11 8.27
N PRO A 27 0.28 10.05 8.65
CA PRO A 27 0.83 10.10 10.02
C PRO A 27 -0.20 10.16 11.16
N GLY A 28 -1.41 10.67 10.90
CA GLY A 28 -2.50 10.78 11.88
C GLY A 28 -3.56 9.68 11.78
N SER A 29 -3.32 8.61 11.03
CA SER A 29 -4.32 7.54 10.81
C SER A 29 -4.67 6.75 12.06
N ARG A 30 -3.87 6.87 13.14
CA ARG A 30 -4.12 6.19 14.43
C ARG A 30 -4.21 4.66 14.28
N VAL A 31 -3.38 4.12 13.39
CA VAL A 31 -3.26 2.67 13.18
C VAL A 31 -3.03 1.98 14.52
N HIS A 32 -3.86 0.99 14.85
CA HIS A 32 -3.86 0.28 16.13
C HIS A 32 -4.22 1.14 17.37
N SER A 33 -4.98 2.23 17.19
CA SER A 33 -5.45 3.08 18.29
C SER A 33 -6.94 3.45 18.12
N PRO A 34 -7.67 3.81 19.21
CA PRO A 34 -9.07 4.24 19.09
C PRO A 34 -9.23 5.40 18.11
N ASN A 35 -10.37 5.45 17.39
CA ASN A 35 -10.62 6.40 16.30
C ASN A 35 -9.59 6.30 15.15
N GLU A 36 -9.15 5.08 14.83
CA GLU A 36 -8.45 4.78 13.58
C GLU A 36 -9.29 5.23 12.39
N HIS A 37 -8.67 5.93 11.45
CA HIS A 37 -9.38 6.48 10.31
C HIS A 37 -8.45 6.78 9.13
N ILE A 38 -9.08 6.93 7.97
CA ILE A 38 -8.45 7.33 6.72
C ILE A 38 -9.04 8.66 6.25
N ARG A 39 -8.32 9.39 5.40
CA ARG A 39 -8.87 10.55 4.70
C ARG A 39 -9.51 10.09 3.41
N ILE A 40 -10.71 10.57 3.11
CA ILE A 40 -11.42 10.24 1.86
C ILE A 40 -10.54 10.54 0.63
N ARG A 41 -9.86 11.69 0.62
CA ARG A 41 -8.94 12.07 -0.46
C ARG A 41 -7.78 11.08 -0.64
N ASP A 42 -7.25 10.52 0.44
CA ASP A 42 -6.14 9.56 0.36
C ASP A 42 -6.65 8.18 -0.09
N PHE A 43 -7.88 7.81 0.27
CA PHE A 43 -8.58 6.65 -0.27
C PHE A 43 -8.77 6.75 -1.79
N GLU A 44 -9.33 7.87 -2.28
CA GLU A 44 -9.54 8.13 -3.71
C GLU A 44 -8.22 8.06 -4.50
N ARG A 45 -7.17 8.71 -3.98
CA ARG A 45 -5.83 8.70 -4.61
C ARG A 45 -5.20 7.31 -4.61
N GLY A 46 -5.35 6.55 -3.53
CA GLY A 46 -4.88 5.17 -3.46
C GLY A 46 -5.54 4.28 -4.51
N THR A 47 -6.84 4.42 -4.71
CA THR A 47 -7.59 3.71 -5.75
C THR A 47 -7.07 4.04 -7.15
N LEU A 48 -6.86 5.34 -7.45
CA LEU A 48 -6.29 5.76 -8.73
C LEU A 48 -4.85 5.27 -8.93
N ALA A 49 -4.04 5.23 -7.87
CA ALA A 49 -2.69 4.69 -7.93
C ALA A 49 -2.69 3.18 -8.24
N LEU A 50 -3.60 2.42 -7.63
CA LEU A 50 -3.76 0.99 -7.92
C LEU A 50 -4.22 0.77 -9.36
N LEU A 51 -5.22 1.53 -9.82
CA LEU A 51 -5.67 1.47 -11.21
C LEU A 51 -4.51 1.74 -12.18
N ARG A 52 -3.72 2.78 -11.91
CA ARG A 52 -2.57 3.13 -12.75
C ARG A 52 -1.50 2.03 -12.78
N LEU A 53 -1.27 1.34 -11.66
CA LEU A 53 -0.36 0.20 -11.61
C LEU A 53 -0.89 -0.93 -12.51
N LEU A 54 -2.18 -1.26 -12.41
CA LEU A 54 -2.80 -2.30 -13.23
C LEU A 54 -2.72 -1.97 -14.73
N GLU A 55 -2.99 -0.73 -15.11
CA GLU A 55 -2.82 -0.25 -16.49
C GLU A 55 -1.40 -0.45 -17.00
N LEU A 56 -0.40 -0.04 -16.20
CA LEU A 56 1.00 -0.08 -16.61
C LEU A 56 1.58 -1.49 -16.75
N TYR A 57 1.11 -2.45 -15.94
CA TYR A 57 1.78 -3.74 -15.80
C TYR A 57 0.92 -4.97 -16.13
N PHE A 58 -0.41 -4.83 -16.22
CA PHE A 58 -1.31 -5.99 -16.36
C PHE A 58 -2.33 -5.86 -17.48
N LEU A 59 -2.82 -4.66 -17.76
CA LEU A 59 -3.91 -4.47 -18.72
C LEU A 59 -3.43 -4.15 -20.14
N GLY A 60 -2.12 -4.02 -20.35
CA GLY A 60 -1.51 -3.70 -21.65
C GLY A 60 -1.89 -2.28 -22.07
N SER A 61 -0.96 -1.34 -21.90
CA SER A 61 -1.06 -0.01 -22.51
C SER A 61 -0.83 -0.07 -24.02
#